data_AF-A0A4R4XMQ1-F1
#
_entry.id   AF-A0A4R4XMQ1-F1
#
_cell.length_a   1.000
_cell.length_b   1.000
_cell.length_c   1.000
_cell.angle_alpha   90.00
_cell.angle_beta   90.00
_cell.angle_gamma   90.00
#
_symmetry.space_group_name_H-M   'P 1'
#
loop_
_entity.id
_entity.type
_entity.pdbx_description
1 polymer ?
#
loop_
_entity_poly.entity_id
_entity_poly.type
_entity_poly.pdbx_seq_one_letter_code
_entity_poly.pdbx_strand_id
1 'polypeptide(L)'
;MTARGVFYVHSAPPALSPHIEWAAAGVLGVPVSLEWTDQAAAPGTLRAELHWEGRPGTAAGITSALRTWKLVRFEATEDPTPGTDGVRFSFTPSLGVFTGVIGASGDIMVPEDRLRSVMANAAHGKVALENELDRLLGTPWDNELEPFRRAGDGAPVRWLHAAV
;
A
#
# COMPACT_ATOMS: atom_id res chain seq x y z
N MET A 1 14.60 -0.09 -17.36
CA MET A 1 14.87 -0.58 -15.99
C MET A 1 13.54 -1.01 -15.42
N THR A 2 13.50 -2.18 -14.81
CA THR A 2 12.26 -2.81 -14.37
C THR A 2 12.25 -2.84 -12.84
N ALA A 3 11.14 -2.43 -12.24
CA ALA A 3 10.83 -2.54 -10.83
C ALA A 3 9.85 -3.70 -10.63
N ARG A 4 9.78 -4.20 -9.39
CA ARG A 4 8.84 -5.23 -8.98
C ARG A 4 8.24 -4.86 -7.65
N GLY A 5 7.14 -5.49 -7.30
CA GLY A 5 6.51 -5.26 -6.02
C GLY A 5 5.25 -6.09 -5.87
N VAL A 6 4.47 -5.75 -4.83
CA VAL A 6 3.24 -6.47 -4.53
C VAL A 6 2.10 -5.49 -4.31
N PHE A 7 0.95 -5.79 -4.87
CA PHE A 7 -0.30 -5.09 -4.61
C PHE A 7 -1.22 -6.01 -3.80
N TYR A 8 -1.50 -5.61 -2.56
CA TYR A 8 -2.39 -6.31 -1.64
C TYR A 8 -3.72 -5.59 -1.56
N VAL A 9 -4.82 -6.28 -1.84
CA VAL A 9 -6.17 -5.85 -1.47
C VAL A 9 -6.56 -6.56 -0.19
N HIS A 10 -6.60 -5.83 0.91
CA HIS A 10 -6.91 -6.38 2.23
C HIS A 10 -8.40 -6.53 2.46
N SER A 11 -9.22 -5.62 1.92
CA SER A 11 -10.67 -5.76 1.92
C SER A 11 -11.30 -4.91 0.83
N ALA A 12 -12.20 -5.48 0.05
CA ALA A 12 -13.08 -4.77 -0.87
C ALA A 12 -14.44 -5.47 -0.99
N PRO A 13 -15.56 -4.75 -1.14
CA PRO A 13 -16.83 -5.35 -1.56
C PRO A 13 -16.65 -6.10 -2.90
N PRO A 14 -17.30 -7.27 -3.10
CA PRO A 14 -17.21 -8.03 -4.36
C PRO A 14 -17.52 -7.21 -5.62
N ALA A 15 -18.44 -6.24 -5.51
CA ALA A 15 -18.79 -5.35 -6.61
C ALA A 15 -17.63 -4.47 -7.11
N LEU A 16 -16.61 -4.23 -6.28
CA LEU A 16 -15.42 -3.45 -6.66
C LEU A 16 -14.31 -4.28 -7.29
N SER A 17 -14.34 -5.62 -7.17
CA SER A 17 -13.31 -6.52 -7.71
C SER A 17 -12.96 -6.26 -9.20
N PRO A 18 -13.92 -6.23 -10.15
CA PRO A 18 -13.58 -5.97 -11.56
C PRO A 18 -13.03 -4.55 -11.80
N HIS A 19 -13.44 -3.58 -10.98
CA HIS A 19 -12.95 -2.22 -11.10
C HIS A 19 -11.51 -2.10 -10.58
N ILE A 20 -11.17 -2.80 -9.49
CA ILE A 20 -9.81 -2.86 -8.95
C ILE A 20 -8.87 -3.48 -9.98
N GLU A 21 -9.28 -4.59 -10.60
CA GLU A 21 -8.54 -5.23 -11.69
C GLU A 21 -8.34 -4.28 -12.87
N TRP A 22 -9.39 -3.57 -13.29
CA TRP A 22 -9.30 -2.61 -14.40
C TRP A 22 -8.35 -1.44 -14.07
N ALA A 23 -8.41 -0.90 -12.86
CA ALA A 23 -7.51 0.17 -12.41
C ALA A 23 -6.04 -0.30 -12.39
N ALA A 24 -5.77 -1.49 -11.84
CA ALA A 24 -4.44 -2.09 -11.83
C ALA A 24 -3.93 -2.37 -13.25
N ALA A 25 -4.78 -2.92 -14.13
CA ALA A 25 -4.46 -3.18 -15.52
C ALA A 25 -4.11 -1.89 -16.29
N GLY A 26 -4.85 -0.81 -16.05
CA GLY A 26 -4.55 0.50 -16.64
C GLY A 26 -3.18 1.06 -16.27
N VAL A 27 -2.70 0.76 -15.05
CA VAL A 27 -1.36 1.17 -14.60
C VAL A 27 -0.27 0.24 -15.11
N LEU A 28 -0.51 -1.07 -15.07
CA LEU A 28 0.45 -2.10 -15.49
C LEU A 28 0.57 -2.23 -17.01
N GLY A 29 -0.42 -1.76 -17.77
CA GLY A 29 -0.45 -1.87 -19.23
C GLY A 29 -0.76 -3.27 -19.75
N VAL A 30 -1.11 -4.21 -18.87
CA VAL A 30 -1.49 -5.59 -19.21
C VAL A 30 -2.79 -5.99 -18.52
N PRO A 31 -3.56 -6.94 -19.07
CA PRO A 31 -4.72 -7.49 -18.38
C PRO A 31 -4.36 -8.03 -17.00
N VAL A 32 -5.12 -7.64 -15.99
CA VAL A 32 -4.99 -8.12 -14.61
C VAL A 32 -6.21 -8.96 -14.27
N SER A 33 -5.96 -10.10 -13.64
CA SER A 33 -6.98 -10.95 -13.03
C SER A 33 -6.44 -11.38 -11.67
N LEU A 34 -7.20 -11.07 -10.63
CA LEU A 34 -6.85 -11.33 -9.25
C LEU A 34 -7.57 -12.59 -8.76
N GLU A 35 -6.89 -13.35 -7.90
CA GLU A 35 -7.54 -14.46 -7.20
C GLU A 35 -8.17 -13.93 -5.91
N TRP A 36 -9.49 -13.73 -5.96
CA TRP A 36 -10.25 -13.20 -4.84
C TRP A 36 -10.65 -14.30 -3.88
N THR A 37 -10.39 -14.09 -2.60
CA THR A 37 -10.82 -14.97 -1.50
C THR A 37 -11.57 -14.18 -0.45
N ASP A 38 -12.37 -14.85 0.38
CA ASP A 38 -13.11 -14.19 1.45
C ASP A 38 -12.16 -13.61 2.51
N GLN A 39 -12.45 -12.40 2.99
CA GLN A 39 -11.71 -11.75 4.06
C GLN A 39 -12.38 -12.04 5.41
N ALA A 40 -11.81 -12.96 6.19
CA ALA A 40 -12.37 -13.38 7.48
C ALA A 40 -12.49 -12.23 8.51
N ALA A 41 -11.59 -11.24 8.47
CA ALA A 41 -11.65 -10.09 9.39
C ALA A 41 -12.80 -9.12 9.08
N ALA A 42 -13.40 -9.20 7.89
CA ALA A 42 -14.54 -8.38 7.47
C ALA A 42 -15.48 -9.19 6.55
N PRO A 43 -16.39 -9.99 7.14
CA PRO A 43 -17.33 -10.80 6.37
C PRO A 43 -18.10 -10.00 5.32
N GLY A 44 -18.27 -10.58 4.14
CA GLY A 44 -18.88 -9.92 2.98
C GLY A 44 -17.91 -9.05 2.16
N THR A 45 -16.62 -9.04 2.52
CA THR A 45 -15.56 -8.45 1.70
C THR A 45 -14.58 -9.51 1.21
N LEU A 46 -13.88 -9.19 0.12
CA LEU A 46 -12.87 -10.03 -0.50
C LEU A 46 -11.48 -9.44 -0.31
N ARG A 47 -10.48 -10.30 -0.37
CA ARG A 47 -9.06 -9.98 -0.42
C ARG A 47 -8.44 -10.59 -1.67
N ALA A 48 -7.32 -10.05 -2.09
CA ALA A 48 -6.49 -10.60 -3.16
C ALA A 48 -5.08 -10.04 -3.06
N GLU A 49 -4.14 -10.67 -3.75
CA GLU A 49 -2.80 -10.14 -3.93
C GLU A 49 -2.30 -10.34 -5.36
N LEU A 50 -1.35 -9.49 -5.73
CA LEU A 50 -0.73 -9.51 -7.03
C LEU A 50 0.74 -9.15 -6.94
N HIS A 51 1.60 -10.08 -7.32
CA HIS A 51 2.99 -9.77 -7.61
C HIS A 51 3.10 -9.22 -9.02
N TRP A 52 3.78 -8.09 -9.17
CA TRP A 52 3.90 -7.41 -10.44
C TRP A 52 5.36 -7.05 -10.75
N GLU A 53 5.62 -6.91 -12.04
CA GLU A 53 6.86 -6.39 -12.61
C GLU A 53 6.49 -5.32 -13.65
N GLY A 54 7.17 -4.18 -13.61
CA GLY A 54 6.82 -3.02 -14.44
C GLY A 54 7.83 -1.88 -14.35
N ARG A 55 7.44 -0.67 -14.77
CA ARG A 55 8.29 0.52 -14.65
C ARG A 55 8.38 1.01 -13.19
N PRO A 56 9.49 1.65 -12.76
CA PRO A 56 9.51 2.38 -11.50
C PRO A 56 8.34 3.37 -11.38
N GLY A 57 7.79 3.50 -10.18
CA GLY A 57 6.59 4.29 -9.89
C GLY A 57 5.26 3.56 -10.13
N THR A 58 5.29 2.25 -10.40
CA THR A 58 4.07 1.45 -10.61
C THR A 58 3.23 1.36 -9.33
N ALA A 59 3.85 1.16 -8.16
CA ALA A 59 3.11 1.16 -6.89
C ALA A 59 2.41 2.50 -6.61
N ALA A 60 3.09 3.61 -6.93
CA ALA A 60 2.52 4.95 -6.83
C ALA A 60 1.35 5.14 -7.81
N GLY A 61 1.48 4.62 -9.03
CA GLY A 61 0.41 4.62 -10.03
C GLY A 61 -0.84 3.86 -9.58
N ILE A 62 -0.67 2.63 -9.06
CA ILE A 62 -1.76 1.82 -8.51
C ILE A 62 -2.45 2.56 -7.36
N THR A 63 -1.65 3.07 -6.41
CA THR A 63 -2.17 3.83 -5.27
C THR A 63 -2.94 5.06 -5.72
N SER A 64 -2.41 5.81 -6.70
CA SER A 64 -3.05 6.99 -7.27
C SER A 64 -4.40 6.64 -7.90
N ALA A 65 -4.50 5.55 -8.66
CA ALA A 65 -5.74 5.11 -9.31
C ALA A 65 -6.83 4.74 -8.29
N LEU A 66 -6.45 4.20 -7.12
CA LEU A 66 -7.39 3.64 -6.15
C LEU A 66 -7.70 4.56 -4.95
N ARG A 67 -6.89 5.59 -4.66
CA ARG A 67 -7.00 6.41 -3.42
C ARG A 67 -8.33 7.11 -3.18
N THR A 68 -9.20 7.19 -4.18
CA THR A 68 -10.52 7.82 -4.06
C THR A 68 -11.61 6.85 -3.58
N TRP A 69 -11.33 5.53 -3.55
CA TRP A 69 -12.33 4.51 -3.30
C TRP A 69 -12.44 4.19 -1.81
N LYS A 70 -13.42 4.79 -1.15
CA LYS A 70 -13.61 4.76 0.30
C LYS A 70 -14.09 3.42 0.89
N LEU A 71 -14.22 2.38 0.06
CA LEU A 71 -14.62 1.03 0.51
C LEU A 71 -13.50 0.00 0.38
N VAL A 72 -12.28 0.43 0.05
CA VAL A 72 -11.14 -0.47 -0.15
C VAL A 72 -10.07 -0.23 0.92
N ARG A 73 -9.45 -1.31 1.39
CA ARG A 73 -8.19 -1.29 2.13
C ARG A 73 -7.14 -2.00 1.29
N PHE A 74 -6.00 -1.37 1.07
CA PHE A 74 -4.96 -1.96 0.23
C PHE A 74 -3.57 -1.48 0.63
N GLU A 75 -2.56 -2.23 0.18
CA GLU A 75 -1.17 -1.83 0.23
C GLU A 75 -0.53 -2.06 -1.14
N ALA A 76 0.42 -1.21 -1.51
CA ALA A 76 1.22 -1.39 -2.70
C ALA A 76 2.69 -1.18 -2.33
N THR A 77 3.54 -2.15 -2.62
CA THR A 77 4.98 -2.08 -2.41
C THR A 77 5.70 -2.01 -3.75
N GLU A 78 6.87 -1.39 -3.76
CA GLU A 78 7.83 -1.41 -4.86
C GLU A 78 9.23 -1.59 -4.28
N ASP A 79 9.94 -2.58 -4.79
CA ASP A 79 11.32 -2.90 -4.41
C ASP A 79 12.27 -1.80 -4.94
N PRO A 80 13.39 -1.55 -4.23
CA PRO A 80 14.38 -0.58 -4.69
C PRO A 80 14.97 -1.00 -6.05
N THR A 81 15.23 -0.01 -6.89
CA THR A 81 15.95 -0.16 -8.17
C THR A 81 17.12 0.83 -8.22
N PRO A 82 18.12 0.67 -9.09
CA PRO A 82 19.21 1.63 -9.17
C PRO A 82 18.69 3.07 -9.39
N GLY A 83 18.90 3.94 -8.40
CA GLY A 83 18.43 5.34 -8.41
C GLY A 83 17.03 5.58 -7.85
N THR A 84 16.32 4.55 -7.36
CA THR A 84 15.00 4.70 -6.71
C THR A 84 14.95 3.86 -5.43
N ASP A 85 14.55 4.48 -4.32
CA ASP A 85 14.37 3.76 -3.06
C ASP A 85 13.15 2.84 -3.12
N GLY A 86 13.15 1.81 -2.27
CA GLY A 86 11.96 0.99 -2.06
C GLY A 86 10.86 1.82 -1.39
N VAL A 87 9.61 1.55 -1.71
CA VAL A 87 8.48 2.31 -1.16
C VAL A 87 7.30 1.40 -0.84
N ARG A 88 6.60 1.73 0.23
CA ARG A 88 5.33 1.12 0.62
C ARG A 88 4.27 2.21 0.72
N PHE A 89 3.13 1.91 0.11
CA PHE A 89 1.90 2.66 0.23
C PHE A 89 0.90 1.82 1.01
N SER A 90 0.20 2.46 1.95
CA SER A 90 -0.93 1.86 2.66
C SER A 90 -2.11 2.79 2.54
N PHE A 91 -3.29 2.24 2.24
CA PHE A 91 -4.51 3.01 2.15
C PHE A 91 -5.58 2.41 3.03
N THR A 92 -6.20 3.27 3.84
CA THR A 92 -7.43 2.92 4.54
C THR A 92 -8.53 3.96 4.27
N PRO A 93 -9.81 3.55 4.33
CA PRO A 93 -10.92 4.47 4.19
C PRO A 93 -10.86 5.65 5.16
N SER A 94 -10.42 5.40 6.40
CA SER A 94 -10.45 6.37 7.49
C SER A 94 -9.27 7.34 7.48
N LEU A 95 -8.07 6.88 7.08
CA LEU A 95 -6.83 7.64 7.15
C LEU A 95 -6.33 8.15 5.79
N GLY A 96 -6.81 7.58 4.68
CA GLY A 96 -6.30 7.88 3.34
C GLY A 96 -4.97 7.19 3.08
N VAL A 97 -4.09 7.82 2.28
CA VAL A 97 -2.81 7.25 1.85
C VAL A 97 -1.70 7.56 2.85
N PHE A 98 -0.98 6.54 3.27
CA PHE A 98 0.37 6.61 3.83
C PHE A 98 1.41 6.24 2.77
N THR A 99 2.59 6.84 2.87
CA THR A 99 3.75 6.53 2.04
C THR A 99 4.97 6.48 2.93
N GLY A 100 5.66 5.35 2.94
CA GLY A 100 6.92 5.14 3.65
C GLY A 100 8.00 4.66 2.69
N VAL A 101 9.18 5.28 2.75
CA VAL A 101 10.38 4.74 2.11
C VAL A 101 10.87 3.55 2.93
N ILE A 102 11.28 2.48 2.26
CA ILE A 102 11.66 1.22 2.90
C ILE A 102 13.16 1.00 2.73
N GLY A 103 13.87 0.87 3.85
CA GLY A 103 15.29 0.52 3.89
C GLY A 103 15.55 -0.92 3.46
N ALA A 104 16.82 -1.27 3.23
CA ALA A 104 17.19 -2.63 2.82
C ALA A 104 16.77 -3.72 3.82
N SER A 105 16.60 -3.36 5.09
CA SER A 105 16.11 -4.24 6.17
C SER A 105 14.58 -4.34 6.26
N GLY A 106 13.83 -3.59 5.46
CA GLY A 106 12.37 -3.51 5.55
C GLY A 106 11.85 -2.47 6.54
N ASP A 107 12.72 -1.67 7.13
CA ASP A 107 12.40 -0.59 8.05
C ASP A 107 11.90 0.67 7.32
N ILE A 108 11.05 1.45 7.99
CA ILE A 108 10.60 2.74 7.44
C ILE A 108 11.69 3.78 7.66
N MET A 109 12.14 4.38 6.56
CA MET A 109 13.09 5.48 6.55
C MET A 109 12.35 6.81 6.62
N VAL A 110 12.64 7.61 7.64
CA VAL A 110 12.06 8.94 7.82
C VAL A 110 13.11 10.00 7.46
N PRO A 111 12.86 10.86 6.45
CA PRO A 111 13.77 11.94 6.11
C PRO A 111 13.96 12.92 7.27
N GLU A 112 15.20 13.38 7.44
CA GLU A 112 15.59 14.33 8.50
C GLU A 112 14.67 15.56 8.57
N ASP A 113 14.35 16.16 7.43
CA ASP A 113 13.50 17.35 7.36
C ASP A 113 12.07 17.09 7.89
N ARG A 114 11.55 15.87 7.74
CA ARG A 114 10.25 15.51 8.31
C ARG A 114 10.31 15.44 9.83
N LEU A 115 11.40 14.87 10.38
CA LEU A 115 11.63 14.85 11.83
C LEU A 115 11.78 16.27 12.39
N ARG A 116 12.60 17.12 11.74
CA ARG A 116 12.77 18.53 12.15
C ARG A 116 11.44 19.28 12.12
N SER A 117 10.62 19.08 11.10
CA SER A 117 9.30 19.70 11.00
C SER A 117 8.37 19.28 12.14
N VAL A 118 8.31 17.98 12.46
CA VAL A 118 7.50 17.47 13.58
C VAL A 118 7.99 18.01 14.91
N MET A 119 9.30 18.00 15.17
CA MET A 119 9.89 18.57 16.39
C MET A 119 9.57 20.06 16.54
N ALA A 120 9.67 20.83 15.46
CA ALA A 120 9.34 22.25 15.47
C ALA A 120 7.85 22.48 15.77
N ASN A 121 6.95 21.70 15.18
CA ASN A 121 5.51 21.83 15.45
C ASN A 121 5.16 21.46 16.89
N ALA A 122 5.79 20.41 17.43
CA ALA A 122 5.61 19.99 18.83
C ALA A 122 6.11 21.05 19.82
N ALA A 123 7.27 21.67 19.55
CA ALA A 123 7.81 22.75 20.38
C ALA A 123 6.88 23.98 20.44
N HIS A 124 6.09 24.22 19.38
CA HIS A 124 5.07 25.28 19.36
C HIS A 124 3.72 24.84 19.93
N GLY A 125 3.60 23.63 20.49
CA GLY A 125 2.36 23.10 21.06
C GLY A 125 1.25 22.84 20.04
N LYS A 126 1.58 22.79 18.74
CA LYS A 126 0.58 22.56 17.67
C LYS A 126 0.13 21.10 17.59
N VAL A 127 0.99 20.18 18.02
CA VAL A 127 0.83 18.73 17.92
C VAL A 127 1.53 18.07 19.10
N ALA A 128 1.08 16.87 19.48
CA ALA A 128 1.84 16.00 20.39
C ALA A 128 2.92 15.27 19.59
N LEU A 129 4.15 15.27 20.10
CA LEU A 129 5.30 14.68 19.41
C LEU A 129 5.09 13.19 19.15
N GLU A 130 4.61 12.44 20.14
CA GLU A 130 4.41 10.99 20.01
C GLU A 130 3.42 10.67 18.88
N ASN A 131 2.30 11.39 18.81
CA ASN A 131 1.27 11.17 17.80
C ASN A 131 1.77 11.44 16.37
N GLU A 132 2.62 12.45 16.19
CA GLU A 132 3.18 12.76 14.87
C GLU A 132 4.29 11.78 14.48
N LEU A 133 5.08 11.30 15.44
CA LEU A 133 6.03 10.22 15.20
C LEU A 133 5.30 8.94 14.77
N ASP A 134 4.22 8.56 15.44
CA ASP A 134 3.37 7.43 15.04
C ASP A 134 2.84 7.60 13.61
N ARG A 135 2.42 8.81 13.23
CA ARG A 135 1.98 9.10 11.86
C ARG A 135 3.13 8.98 10.84
N LEU A 136 4.32 9.48 11.17
CA LEU A 136 5.50 9.35 10.30
C LEU A 136 5.89 7.89 10.10
N LEU A 137 5.72 7.05 11.13
CA LEU A 137 5.99 5.62 11.09
C LEU A 137 4.85 4.79 10.49
N GLY A 138 3.71 5.41 10.17
CA GLY A 138 2.56 4.69 9.62
C GLY A 138 1.78 3.85 10.64
N THR A 139 2.07 3.97 11.94
CA THR A 139 1.44 3.18 13.02
C THR A 139 -0.10 3.17 12.94
N PRO A 140 -0.81 4.30 12.68
CA PRO A 140 -2.27 4.28 12.57
C PRO A 140 -2.78 3.41 11.40
N TRP A 141 -2.08 3.38 10.28
CA TRP A 141 -2.43 2.53 9.14
C TRP A 141 -2.17 1.07 9.43
N ASP A 142 -1.03 0.77 10.06
CA ASP A 142 -0.72 -0.59 10.48
C ASP A 142 -1.77 -1.12 11.46
N ASN A 143 -2.16 -0.34 12.46
CA ASN A 143 -3.20 -0.75 13.41
C ASN A 143 -4.56 -1.06 12.73
N GLU A 144 -4.96 -0.30 11.71
CA GLU A 144 -6.21 -0.58 10.99
C GLU A 144 -6.08 -1.80 10.05
N LEU A 145 -4.91 -2.01 9.42
CA LEU A 145 -4.69 -3.08 8.46
C LEU A 145 -4.33 -4.43 9.10
N GLU A 146 -3.75 -4.42 10.29
CA GLU A 146 -3.22 -5.61 10.97
C GLU A 146 -4.23 -6.76 11.10
N PRO A 147 -5.52 -6.53 11.47
CA PRO A 147 -6.52 -7.60 11.52
C PRO A 147 -6.71 -8.30 10.15
N PHE A 148 -6.62 -7.56 9.06
CA PHE A 148 -6.81 -8.06 7.70
C PHE A 148 -5.59 -8.83 7.17
N ARG A 149 -4.38 -8.45 7.61
CA ARG A 149 -3.14 -9.17 7.25
C ARG A 149 -3.12 -10.57 7.84
N ARG A 150 -3.37 -10.70 9.14
CA ARG A 150 -3.34 -11.98 9.88
C ARG A 150 -4.39 -12.97 9.38
N ALA A 151 -5.55 -12.48 8.96
CA ALA A 151 -6.60 -13.29 8.35
C ALA A 151 -6.21 -13.84 6.95
N GLY A 152 -4.98 -13.61 6.50
CA GLY A 152 -4.47 -13.94 5.18
C GLY A 152 -3.46 -15.05 5.07
N ASP A 153 -3.02 -15.61 6.19
CA ASP A 153 -2.08 -16.73 6.18
C ASP A 153 -2.72 -17.91 5.41
N GLY A 154 -2.26 -18.13 4.17
CA GLY A 154 -2.77 -19.17 3.26
C GLY A 154 -3.41 -18.66 1.95
N ALA A 155 -3.41 -17.35 1.68
CA ALA A 155 -3.88 -16.83 0.39
C ALA A 155 -2.97 -17.28 -0.78
N PRO A 156 -3.54 -17.65 -1.93
CA PRO A 156 -2.78 -18.08 -3.11
C PRO A 156 -2.03 -16.90 -3.75
N VAL A 157 -0.77 -17.15 -4.12
CA VAL A 157 0.15 -16.15 -4.69
C VAL A 157 0.19 -16.27 -6.22
N ARG A 158 -0.02 -15.17 -6.96
CA ARG A 158 0.09 -15.14 -8.43
C ARG A 158 1.04 -14.04 -8.92
N TRP A 159 1.86 -14.39 -9.92
CA TRP A 159 2.83 -13.50 -10.58
C TRP A 159 2.28 -13.01 -11.93
N LEU A 160 2.34 -11.70 -12.19
CA LEU A 160 2.12 -11.11 -13.51
C LEU A 160 3.37 -10.38 -14.00
N HIS A 161 3.76 -10.67 -15.24
CA HIS A 161 4.85 -9.97 -15.94
C HIS A 161 4.24 -8.99 -16.94
N ALA A 162 4.64 -7.72 -16.90
CA ALA A 162 4.38 -6.80 -18.00
C ALA A 162 5.35 -7.14 -19.16
N ALA A 163 4.83 -7.31 -20.38
CA ALA A 163 5.69 -7.49 -21.54
C ALA A 163 6.52 -6.21 -21.76
N VAL A 164 7.85 -6.36 -21.73
CA VAL A 164 8.84 -5.29 -21.94
C VAL A 164 8.75 -4.73 -23.36
#